data_AF-A0A534ZLQ9-F1
#
_entry.id   AF-A0A534ZLQ9-F1
#
_cell.length_a   1.000
_cell.length_b   1.000
_cell.length_c   1.000
_cell.angle_alpha   90.00
_cell.angle_beta   90.00
_cell.angle_gamma   90.00
#
_symmetry.space_group_name_H-M   'P 1'
#
loop_
_entity.id
_entity.type
_entity.pdbx_description
1 polymer ?
#
loop_
_entity_poly.entity_id
_entity_poly.type
_entity_poly.pdbx_seq_one_letter_code
_entity_poly.pdbx_strand_id
1 'polypeptide(L)'
;MRTMRLGGRRRGPRTLGLVLSGGGARGAFQVGVYERLLEDARFAAGPAVISGTSAGGINAALIAAGKSPREMLQFWKSIADDPPVTASAAFFGSALRTLARLSLEEAARWLGTTQPLRAFLHRLRNHRSLRPGNVLALWVEFLLTARFELVSRFLEGIREP
;
A
#
# COMPACT_ATOMS: atom_id res chain seq x y z
N MET A 1 51.36 6.25 36.75
CA MET A 1 49.90 6.08 36.61
C MET A 1 49.50 6.51 35.20
N ARG A 2 49.16 5.58 34.30
CA ARG A 2 48.81 5.86 32.90
C ARG A 2 47.38 5.40 32.68
N THR A 3 46.45 6.34 32.59
CA THR A 3 45.02 6.09 32.43
C THR A 3 44.75 5.45 31.06
N MET A 4 44.34 4.19 31.07
CA MET A 4 43.82 3.49 29.88
C MET A 4 42.49 4.14 29.47
N ARG A 5 42.48 4.84 28.34
CA ARG A 5 41.24 5.20 27.64
C ARG A 5 40.63 3.91 27.10
N LEU A 6 39.48 3.50 27.65
CA LEU A 6 38.64 2.44 27.11
C LEU A 6 38.26 2.82 25.67
N GLY A 7 38.88 2.17 24.69
CA GLY A 7 38.52 2.30 23.28
C GLY A 7 37.07 1.88 23.09
N GLY A 8 36.21 2.81 22.67
CA GLY A 8 34.84 2.51 22.31
C GLY A 8 34.83 1.44 21.21
N ARG A 9 34.17 0.30 21.48
CA ARG A 9 33.92 -0.73 20.47
C ARG A 9 33.28 -0.07 19.25
N ARG A 10 34.04 0.07 18.16
CA ARG A 10 33.48 0.38 16.84
C ARG A 10 32.55 -0.78 16.50
N ARG A 11 31.24 -0.57 16.67
CA ARG A 11 30.23 -1.51 16.15
C ARG A 11 30.49 -1.63 14.65
N GLY A 12 30.66 -2.85 14.16
CA GLY A 12 30.86 -3.12 12.72
C GLY A 12 29.74 -2.50 11.88
N PRO A 13 29.89 -2.47 10.54
CA PRO A 13 28.89 -1.92 9.64
C PRO A 13 27.52 -2.51 10.00
N ARG A 14 26.55 -1.64 10.30
CA ARG A 14 25.21 -2.09 10.67
C ARG A 14 24.47 -2.49 9.41
N THR A 15 24.01 -3.73 9.36
CA THR A 15 23.08 -4.18 8.33
C THR A 15 21.76 -3.42 8.48
N LEU A 16 21.43 -2.58 7.50
CA LEU A 16 20.18 -1.82 7.49
C LEU A 16 19.06 -2.64 6.84
N GLY A 17 17.95 -2.78 7.55
CA GLY A 17 16.66 -3.17 6.98
C GLY A 17 15.78 -1.93 6.80
N LEU A 18 15.16 -1.77 5.63
CA LEU A 18 14.29 -0.63 5.31
C LEU A 18 12.87 -1.11 4.94
N VAL A 19 11.86 -0.57 5.59
CA VAL A 19 10.45 -0.87 5.32
C VAL A 19 9.73 0.40 4.87
N LEU A 20 9.13 0.35 3.67
CA LEU A 20 8.46 1.48 3.04
C LEU A 20 6.95 1.24 3.01
N SER A 21 6.21 1.97 3.83
CA SER A 21 4.75 1.88 3.85
C SER A 21 4.11 2.44 2.57
N GLY A 22 2.86 2.04 2.31
CA GLY A 22 2.07 2.65 1.24
C GLY A 22 1.64 4.08 1.57
N GLY A 23 1.24 4.82 0.55
CA GLY A 23 0.78 6.21 0.75
C GLY A 23 0.34 6.96 -0.50
N GLY A 24 0.17 6.28 -1.64
CA GLY A 24 -0.12 6.91 -2.93
C GLY A 24 0.97 7.91 -3.31
N ALA A 25 0.56 9.11 -3.76
CA ALA A 25 1.48 10.19 -4.15
C ALA A 25 2.47 10.60 -3.05
N ARG A 26 2.14 10.38 -1.76
CA ARG A 26 3.08 10.64 -0.65
C ARG A 26 4.33 9.74 -0.70
N GLY A 27 4.32 8.69 -1.52
CA GLY A 27 5.50 7.88 -1.80
C GLY A 27 6.69 8.70 -2.31
N ALA A 28 6.44 9.82 -3.01
CA ALA A 28 7.50 10.72 -3.45
C ALA A 28 8.37 11.27 -2.30
N PHE A 29 7.79 11.51 -1.12
CA PHE A 29 8.55 11.99 0.04
C PHE A 29 9.54 10.96 0.60
N GLN A 30 9.28 9.66 0.39
CA GLN A 30 10.19 8.60 0.82
C GLN A 30 11.53 8.67 0.09
N VAL A 31 11.56 9.25 -1.13
CA VAL A 31 12.79 9.46 -1.89
C VAL A 31 13.76 10.39 -1.14
N GLY A 32 13.26 11.49 -0.58
CA GLY A 32 14.08 12.42 0.21
C GLY A 32 14.54 11.80 1.53
N VAL A 33 13.73 10.94 2.14
CA VAL A 33 14.16 10.16 3.32
C VAL A 33 15.30 9.21 2.95
N TYR A 34 15.20 8.54 1.80
CA TYR A 34 16.24 7.64 1.31
C TYR A 34 17.54 8.40 0.96
N GLU A 35 17.42 9.55 0.30
CA GLU A 35 18.56 10.46 0.03
C GLU A 35 19.29 10.84 1.31
N ARG A 36 18.55 11.35 2.30
CA ARG A 36 19.13 11.75 3.60
C ARG A 36 19.77 10.59 4.34
N LEU A 37 19.24 9.37 4.18
CA LEU A 37 19.78 8.16 4.77
C LEU A 37 21.13 7.77 4.13
N LEU A 38 21.28 7.93 2.81
CA LEU A 38 22.55 7.66 2.12
C LEU A 38 23.67 8.64 2.49
N GLU A 39 23.34 9.87 2.89
CA GLU A 39 24.32 10.86 3.39
C GLU A 39 24.92 10.48 4.75
N ASP A 40 24.25 9.61 5.51
CA ASP A 40 24.76 9.12 6.79
C ASP A 40 25.77 8.00 6.56
N ALA A 41 27.03 8.20 6.98
CA ALA A 41 28.10 7.22 6.83
C ALA A 41 27.79 5.84 7.44
N ARG A 42 26.83 5.75 8.38
CA ARG A 42 26.36 4.48 8.95
C ARG A 42 25.53 3.65 7.96
N PHE A 43 24.95 4.29 6.95
CA PHE A 43 23.99 3.73 6.00
C PHE A 43 24.32 4.01 4.54
N ALA A 44 25.48 4.61 4.23
CA ALA A 44 25.91 4.96 2.88
C ALA A 44 25.94 3.77 1.89
N ALA A 45 26.10 2.54 2.40
CA ALA A 45 26.01 1.32 1.60
C ALA A 45 24.58 0.93 1.18
N GLY A 46 23.57 1.65 1.67
CA GLY A 46 22.17 1.35 1.46
C GLY A 46 21.64 0.20 2.33
N PRO A 47 20.33 -0.11 2.21
CA PRO A 47 19.70 -1.21 2.92
C PRO A 47 20.08 -2.57 2.33
N ALA A 48 20.43 -3.52 3.21
CA ALA A 48 20.69 -4.91 2.82
C ALA A 48 19.39 -5.72 2.62
N VAL A 49 18.30 -5.28 3.28
CA VAL A 49 16.97 -5.87 3.13
C VAL A 49 15.97 -4.74 2.98
N ILE A 50 15.07 -4.87 2.02
CA ILE A 50 14.05 -3.87 1.71
C ILE A 50 12.70 -4.56 1.59
N SER A 51 11.65 -3.93 2.13
CA SER A 51 10.27 -4.33 1.91
C SER A 51 9.41 -3.09 1.68
N GLY A 52 8.35 -3.22 0.88
CA GLY A 52 7.43 -2.11 0.65
C GLY A 52 6.05 -2.54 0.17
N THR A 53 5.05 -1.71 0.46
CA THR A 53 3.64 -1.95 0.10
C THR A 53 3.11 -0.80 -0.75
N SER A 54 2.38 -1.09 -1.84
CA SER A 54 1.78 -0.08 -2.74
C SER A 54 2.86 0.93 -3.23
N ALA A 55 2.67 2.23 -3.03
CA ALA A 55 3.66 3.26 -3.37
C ALA A 55 5.07 3.00 -2.76
N GLY A 56 5.12 2.45 -1.54
CA GLY A 56 6.39 2.04 -0.93
C GLY A 56 7.02 0.82 -1.61
N GLY A 57 6.20 -0.05 -2.21
CA GLY A 57 6.67 -1.17 -3.04
C GLY A 57 7.34 -0.71 -4.32
N ILE A 58 6.83 0.35 -4.96
CA ILE A 58 7.46 0.98 -6.11
C ILE A 58 8.85 1.51 -5.74
N ASN A 59 8.94 2.27 -4.64
CA ASN A 59 10.22 2.77 -4.15
C ASN A 59 11.18 1.64 -3.75
N ALA A 60 10.69 0.59 -3.10
CA ALA A 60 11.50 -0.58 -2.75
C ALA A 60 12.10 -1.26 -3.99
N ALA A 61 11.30 -1.40 -5.06
CA ALA A 61 11.77 -1.95 -6.33
C ALA A 61 12.80 -1.05 -7.01
N LEU A 62 12.60 0.28 -7.01
CA LEU A 62 13.57 1.22 -7.58
C LEU A 62 14.90 1.18 -6.82
N ILE A 63 14.88 1.15 -5.49
CA ILE A 63 16.10 1.03 -4.67
C ILE A 63 16.80 -0.30 -4.94
N ALA A 64 16.05 -1.40 -4.99
CA ALA A 64 16.61 -2.73 -5.29
C ALA A 64 17.22 -2.80 -6.70
N ALA A 65 16.67 -2.04 -7.66
CA ALA A 65 17.22 -1.88 -9.01
C ALA A 65 18.44 -0.92 -9.07
N GLY A 66 18.92 -0.41 -7.93
CA GLY A 66 20.09 0.46 -7.84
C GLY A 66 19.83 1.90 -8.29
N LYS A 67 18.57 2.35 -8.32
CA LYS A 67 18.24 3.71 -8.73
C LYS A 67 18.67 4.73 -7.69
N SER A 68 19.32 5.79 -8.15
CA SER A 68 19.68 6.93 -7.31
C SER A 68 18.43 7.69 -6.86
N PRO A 69 18.48 8.43 -5.72
CA PRO A 69 17.37 9.29 -5.30
C PRO A 69 16.93 10.28 -6.39
N ARG A 70 17.89 10.78 -7.19
CA ARG A 70 17.59 11.65 -8.33
C ARG A 70 16.73 10.95 -9.38
N GLU A 71 17.08 9.74 -9.80
CA GLU A 71 16.29 8.96 -10.75
C GLU A 71 14.91 8.62 -10.20
N MET A 72 14.83 8.23 -8.92
CA MET A 72 13.55 7.98 -8.24
C MET A 72 12.67 9.23 -8.24
N LEU A 73 13.24 10.41 -7.96
CA LEU A 73 12.51 11.67 -8.00
C LEU A 73 12.02 12.00 -9.41
N GLN A 74 12.83 11.75 -10.45
CA GLN A 74 12.39 11.94 -11.83
C GLN A 74 11.21 11.03 -12.19
N PHE A 75 11.23 9.77 -11.74
CA PHE A 75 10.09 8.86 -11.89
C PHE A 75 8.81 9.40 -11.21
N TRP A 76 8.93 9.94 -10.00
CA TRP A 76 7.76 10.53 -9.33
C TRP A 76 7.25 11.80 -10.03
N LYS A 77 8.16 12.61 -10.59
CA LYS A 77 7.78 13.77 -11.41
C LYS A 77 7.07 13.35 -12.69
N SER A 78 7.56 12.32 -13.39
CA SER A 78 6.88 11.83 -14.60
C SER A 78 5.47 11.32 -14.31
N ILE A 79 5.25 10.66 -13.16
CA ILE A 79 3.89 10.28 -12.71
C ILE A 79 3.04 11.51 -12.37
N ALA A 80 3.64 12.57 -11.82
CA ALA A 80 2.89 13.78 -11.51
C ALA A 80 2.49 14.55 -12.78
N ASP A 81 3.38 14.55 -13.79
CA ASP A 81 3.17 15.21 -15.08
C ASP A 81 2.18 14.44 -15.96
N ASP A 82 2.26 13.10 -15.97
CA ASP A 82 1.39 12.19 -16.71
C ASP A 82 0.89 11.06 -15.78
N PRO A 83 -0.14 11.33 -14.97
CA PRO A 83 -0.64 10.36 -14.01
C PRO A 83 -1.34 9.20 -14.74
N PRO A 84 -0.97 7.94 -14.46
CA PRO A 84 -1.57 6.77 -15.11
C PRO A 84 -3.06 6.62 -14.80
N VAL A 85 -3.52 7.26 -13.72
CA VAL A 85 -4.94 7.36 -13.33
C VAL A 85 -5.17 8.76 -12.76
N THR A 86 -6.05 9.53 -13.39
CA THR A 86 -6.48 10.82 -12.85
C THR A 86 -7.63 10.62 -11.86
N ALA A 87 -7.41 10.97 -10.60
CA ALA A 87 -8.43 10.98 -9.58
C ALA A 87 -9.43 12.12 -9.82
N SER A 88 -10.43 11.88 -10.67
CA SER A 88 -11.48 12.84 -11.03
C SER A 88 -12.78 12.57 -10.25
N ALA A 89 -13.69 13.55 -10.25
CA ALA A 89 -15.05 13.32 -9.74
C ALA A 89 -15.75 12.18 -10.49
N ALA A 90 -15.43 11.99 -11.77
CA ALA A 90 -15.93 10.87 -12.57
C ALA A 90 -15.35 9.53 -12.11
N PHE A 91 -14.06 9.48 -11.78
CA PHE A 91 -13.39 8.30 -11.22
C PHE A 91 -14.03 7.89 -9.89
N PHE A 92 -14.09 8.79 -8.91
CA PHE A 92 -14.68 8.45 -7.60
C PHE A 92 -16.18 8.18 -7.70
N GLY A 93 -16.90 8.94 -8.51
CA GLY A 93 -18.34 8.74 -8.73
C GLY A 93 -18.63 7.40 -9.39
N SER A 94 -17.84 6.98 -10.38
CA SER A 94 -17.98 5.66 -11.02
C SER A 94 -17.59 4.52 -10.08
N ALA A 95 -16.48 4.65 -9.34
CA ALA A 95 -16.07 3.67 -8.33
C ALA A 95 -17.17 3.46 -7.26
N LEU A 96 -17.71 4.53 -6.68
CA LEU A 96 -18.79 4.44 -5.69
C LEU A 96 -20.07 3.86 -6.27
N ARG A 97 -20.47 4.26 -7.49
CA ARG A 97 -21.66 3.70 -8.16
C ARG A 97 -21.49 2.21 -8.45
N THR A 98 -20.33 1.79 -8.93
CA THR A 98 -20.04 0.39 -9.22
C THR A 98 -20.02 -0.44 -7.94
N LEU A 99 -19.39 0.07 -6.87
CA LEU A 99 -19.42 -0.59 -5.56
C LEU A 99 -20.86 -0.73 -5.02
N ALA A 100 -21.68 0.32 -5.12
CA ALA A 100 -23.08 0.29 -4.69
C ALA A 100 -23.91 -0.72 -5.52
N ARG A 101 -23.70 -0.75 -6.84
CA ARG A 101 -24.36 -1.72 -7.74
C ARG A 101 -23.97 -3.15 -7.39
N LEU A 102 -22.68 -3.45 -7.24
CA LEU A 102 -22.20 -4.77 -6.86
C LEU A 102 -22.70 -5.19 -5.47
N SER A 103 -22.79 -4.25 -4.53
CA SER A 103 -23.37 -4.49 -3.20
C SER A 103 -24.85 -4.91 -3.30
N LEU A 104 -25.64 -4.20 -4.12
CA LEU A 104 -27.06 -4.52 -4.33
C LEU A 104 -27.25 -5.85 -5.06
N GLU A 105 -26.46 -6.14 -6.09
CA GLU A 105 -26.49 -7.41 -6.81
C GLU A 105 -26.15 -8.60 -5.89
N GLU A 106 -25.13 -8.44 -5.04
CA GLU A 106 -24.75 -9.48 -4.08
C GLU A 106 -25.81 -9.64 -2.98
N ALA A 107 -26.36 -8.55 -2.45
CA ALA A 107 -27.45 -8.61 -1.48
C ALA A 107 -28.72 -9.26 -2.06
N ALA A 108 -29.04 -8.99 -3.33
CA ALA A 108 -30.16 -9.65 -4.02
C ALA A 108 -29.91 -11.16 -4.19
N ARG A 109 -28.67 -11.59 -4.45
CA ARG A 109 -28.34 -13.03 -4.47
C ARG A 109 -28.58 -13.72 -3.14
N TRP A 110 -28.41 -13.04 -2.01
CA TRP A 110 -28.64 -13.64 -0.69
C TRP A 110 -30.11 -14.01 -0.47
N LEU A 111 -31.04 -13.33 -1.14
CA LEU A 111 -32.46 -13.69 -1.12
C LEU A 111 -32.74 -15.02 -1.84
N GLY A 112 -31.88 -15.42 -2.79
CA GLY A 112 -32.03 -16.65 -3.57
C GLY A 112 -31.17 -17.83 -3.13
N THR A 113 -30.18 -17.63 -2.23
CA THR A 113 -29.27 -18.70 -1.79
C THR A 113 -28.69 -18.43 -0.39
N THR A 114 -28.56 -19.45 0.45
CA THR A 114 -28.06 -19.34 1.84
C THR A 114 -26.53 -19.43 1.97
N GLN A 115 -25.80 -19.81 0.91
CA GLN A 115 -24.34 -19.98 0.98
C GLN A 115 -23.56 -18.68 1.28
N PRO A 116 -23.87 -17.53 0.64
CA PRO A 116 -23.16 -16.27 0.91
C PRO A 116 -23.31 -15.79 2.34
N LEU A 117 -24.51 -15.96 2.92
CA LEU A 117 -24.80 -15.59 4.31
C LEU A 117 -23.93 -16.38 5.29
N ARG A 118 -23.76 -17.70 5.07
CA ARG A 118 -22.87 -18.52 5.91
C ARG A 118 -21.42 -18.08 5.82
N ALA A 119 -20.92 -17.78 4.62
CA ALA A 119 -19.55 -17.29 4.41
C ALA A 119 -19.32 -15.93 5.10
N PHE A 120 -20.30 -15.02 5.01
CA PHE A 120 -20.25 -13.72 5.67
C PHE A 120 -20.30 -13.85 7.20
N LEU A 121 -21.22 -14.64 7.75
CA LEU A 121 -21.32 -14.90 9.19
C LEU A 121 -20.06 -15.58 9.75
N HIS A 122 -19.44 -16.48 8.99
CA HIS A 122 -18.17 -17.09 9.38
C HIS A 122 -17.03 -16.05 9.47
N ARG A 123 -17.00 -15.05 8.59
CA ARG A 123 -16.03 -13.94 8.66
C ARG A 123 -16.32 -12.99 9.79
N LEU A 124 -17.60 -12.70 10.03
CA LEU A 124 -18.06 -11.87 11.16
C LEU A 124 -17.58 -12.45 12.50
N ARG A 125 -17.62 -13.79 12.65
CA ARG A 125 -17.14 -14.49 13.87
C ARG A 125 -15.66 -14.20 14.18
N ASN A 126 -14.85 -13.91 13.18
CA ASN A 126 -13.43 -13.63 13.35
C ASN A 126 -13.15 -12.14 13.67
N HIS A 127 -14.16 -11.26 13.58
CA HIS A 127 -14.02 -9.84 13.88
C HIS A 127 -14.61 -9.52 15.26
N ARG A 128 -13.73 -9.23 16.24
CA ARG A 128 -14.10 -9.03 17.64
C ARG A 128 -14.69 -7.65 17.97
N SER A 129 -14.68 -6.67 17.05
CA SER A 129 -15.31 -5.36 17.30
C SER A 129 -16.12 -4.85 16.10
N LEU A 130 -17.40 -4.59 16.35
CA LEU A 130 -18.38 -4.10 15.37
C LEU A 130 -18.60 -2.59 15.54
N ARG A 131 -17.54 -1.80 15.32
CA ARG A 131 -17.73 -0.35 15.14
C ARG A 131 -18.33 -0.08 13.75
N PRO A 132 -19.13 0.98 13.53
CA PRO A 132 -19.77 1.23 12.23
C PRO A 132 -18.79 1.26 11.04
N GLY A 133 -17.60 1.86 11.22
CA GLY A 133 -16.55 1.85 10.20
C GLY A 133 -15.98 0.46 9.90
N ASN A 134 -15.98 -0.45 10.88
CA ASN A 134 -15.51 -1.82 10.70
C ASN A 134 -16.51 -2.67 9.92
N VAL A 135 -17.82 -2.37 10.01
CA VAL A 135 -18.85 -3.10 9.26
C VAL A 135 -18.76 -2.78 7.77
N LEU A 136 -18.56 -1.50 7.41
CA LEU A 136 -18.34 -1.10 6.01
C LEU A 136 -17.04 -1.72 5.47
N ALA A 137 -15.95 -1.69 6.24
CA ALA A 137 -14.69 -2.29 5.85
C ALA A 137 -14.83 -3.80 5.63
N LEU A 138 -15.50 -4.51 6.54
CA LEU A 138 -15.78 -5.95 6.43
C LEU A 138 -16.67 -6.26 5.22
N TRP A 139 -17.64 -5.39 4.91
CA TRP A 139 -18.50 -5.54 3.74
C TRP A 139 -17.71 -5.36 2.43
N VAL A 140 -16.86 -4.33 2.35
CA VAL A 140 -15.99 -4.10 1.19
C VAL A 140 -14.99 -5.24 1.04
N GLU A 141 -14.38 -5.69 2.13
CA GLU A 141 -13.49 -6.84 2.14
C GLU A 141 -14.22 -8.09 1.64
N PHE A 142 -15.41 -8.37 2.16
CA PHE A 142 -16.25 -9.48 1.70
C PHE A 142 -16.53 -9.35 0.20
N LEU A 143 -16.98 -8.20 -0.30
CA LEU A 143 -17.25 -8.03 -1.72
C LEU A 143 -16.03 -8.25 -2.60
N LEU A 144 -14.87 -7.71 -2.21
CA LEU A 144 -13.64 -7.79 -2.99
C LEU A 144 -12.92 -9.16 -2.87
N THR A 145 -13.36 -10.02 -1.95
CA THR A 145 -12.70 -11.33 -1.73
C THR A 145 -13.67 -12.50 -1.76
N ALA A 146 -14.98 -12.26 -1.85
CA ALA A 146 -16.00 -13.31 -1.99
C ALA A 146 -15.82 -14.00 -3.34
N ARG A 147 -15.52 -13.23 -4.40
CA ARG A 147 -15.30 -13.72 -5.75
C ARG A 147 -14.34 -12.80 -6.50
N PHE A 148 -13.33 -13.37 -7.13
CA PHE A 148 -12.40 -12.63 -7.98
C PHE A 148 -13.12 -11.86 -9.10
N GLU A 149 -14.20 -12.42 -9.62
CA GLU A 149 -15.08 -11.80 -10.62
C GLU A 149 -15.62 -10.41 -10.21
N LEU A 150 -15.93 -10.21 -8.93
CA LEU A 150 -16.46 -8.92 -8.45
C LEU A 150 -15.39 -7.83 -8.46
N VAL A 151 -14.12 -8.20 -8.28
CA VAL A 151 -12.99 -7.28 -8.39
C VAL A 151 -12.82 -6.83 -9.84
N SER A 152 -12.86 -7.76 -10.80
CA SER A 152 -12.78 -7.41 -12.23
C SER A 152 -13.92 -6.47 -12.62
N ARG A 153 -15.17 -6.82 -12.29
CA ARG A 153 -16.35 -5.98 -12.56
C ARG A 153 -16.29 -4.62 -11.86
N PHE A 154 -15.68 -4.56 -10.68
CA PHE A 154 -15.46 -3.29 -9.99
C PHE A 154 -14.49 -2.41 -10.77
N LEU A 155 -13.34 -2.95 -11.17
CA LEU A 155 -12.32 -2.22 -11.93
C LEU A 155 -12.84 -1.78 -13.31
N GLU A 156 -13.55 -2.65 -14.03
CA GLU A 156 -14.19 -2.32 -15.32
C GLU A 156 -15.24 -1.21 -15.21
N GLY A 157 -15.88 -1.09 -14.05
CA GLY A 157 -16.88 -0.05 -13.81
C GLY A 157 -16.30 1.31 -13.41
N ILE A 158 -14.98 1.39 -13.17
CA ILE A 158 -14.29 2.66 -12.91
C ILE A 158 -14.06 3.35 -14.25
N ARG A 159 -14.53 4.59 -14.37
CA ARG A 159 -14.32 5.43 -15.55
C ARG A 159 -13.21 6.44 -15.27
N GLU A 160 -12.20 6.41 -16.10
CA GLU A 160 -11.21 7.48 -16.19
C GLU A 160 -11.78 8.60 -17.10
N PRO A 161 -11.46 9.88 -16.81
CA PRO A 161 -11.92 11.02 -17.60
C PRO A 161 -11.35 11.05 -19.02
#